data_AF-A0A524FA30-F1
#
_entry.id   AF-A0A524FA30-F1
#
_cell.length_a   1.000
_cell.length_b   1.000
_cell.length_c   1.000
_cell.angle_alpha   90.00
_cell.angle_beta   90.00
_cell.angle_gamma   90.00
#
_symmetry.space_group_name_H-M   'P 1'
#
loop_
_entity.id
_entity.type
_entity.pdbx_description
1 polymer ?
#
loop_
_entity_poly.entity_id
_entity_poly.type
_entity_poly.pdbx_seq_one_letter_code
_entity_poly.pdbx_strand_id
1 'polypeptide(L)'
;MKLYKYHDGNGNTYIIKSEVKKFIEYIAIKPSLSSSGIYDGGNYIIKEINKLQYNKITSILNEAIRNKENHIENRVKTSGMITIQEINDKKIYILAPNSKELYKIEKTLQEIIKN
;
A
#
# COMPACT_ATOMS: atom_id res chain seq x y z
N MET A 1 1.31 7.91 -16.85
CA MET A 1 0.45 7.23 -15.87
C MET A 1 1.20 7.09 -14.57
N LYS A 2 0.56 7.34 -13.42
CA LYS A 2 1.18 7.18 -12.10
C LYS A 2 0.51 6.04 -11.35
N LEU A 3 1.29 5.04 -10.98
CA LEU A 3 0.88 3.85 -10.26
C LEU A 3 1.46 3.91 -8.85
N TYR A 4 0.61 3.73 -7.85
CA TYR A 4 1.07 3.51 -6.48
C TYR A 4 0.90 2.04 -6.14
N LYS A 5 1.95 1.42 -5.60
CA LYS A 5 1.90 0.09 -5.02
C LYS A 5 2.30 0.19 -3.56
N TYR A 6 1.51 -0.43 -2.68
CA TYR A 6 1.81 -0.50 -1.26
C TYR A 6 1.88 -1.96 -0.82
N HIS A 7 2.93 -2.33 -0.10
CA HIS A 7 3.00 -3.60 0.62
C HIS A 7 2.85 -3.33 2.11
N ASP A 8 1.89 -3.99 2.75
CA ASP A 8 1.67 -3.86 4.19
C ASP A 8 2.67 -4.69 5.01
N GLY A 9 2.60 -4.53 6.33
CA GLY A 9 3.44 -5.27 7.27
C GLY A 9 3.29 -6.79 7.22
N ASN A 10 2.17 -7.30 6.70
CA ASN A 10 1.87 -8.73 6.56
C ASN A 10 2.23 -9.29 5.17
N GLY A 11 2.59 -8.42 4.23
CA GLY A 11 2.96 -8.80 2.87
C GLY A 11 1.81 -8.78 1.86
N ASN A 12 0.62 -8.31 2.23
CA ASN A 12 -0.42 -8.05 1.25
C ASN A 12 -0.05 -6.86 0.38
N THR A 13 -0.56 -6.85 -0.84
CA THR A 13 -0.25 -5.82 -1.83
C THR A 13 -1.49 -5.05 -2.23
N TYR A 14 -1.38 -3.72 -2.28
CA TYR A 14 -2.40 -2.82 -2.81
C TYR A 14 -1.83 -2.11 -4.03
N ILE A 15 -2.57 -2.11 -5.13
CA ILE A 15 -2.21 -1.43 -6.37
C ILE A 15 -3.29 -0.38 -6.66
N ILE A 16 -2.89 0.89 -6.71
CA ILE A 16 -3.78 2.03 -6.85
C ILE A 16 -3.49 2.69 -8.21
N LYS A 17 -4.46 2.60 -9.10
CA LYS A 17 -4.37 3.04 -10.51
C LYS A 17 -5.24 4.27 -10.73
N SER A 18 -4.73 5.21 -11.52
CA SER A 18 -5.52 6.32 -12.07
C SER A 18 -5.41 6.33 -13.59
N GLU A 19 -6.23 5.51 -14.22
CA GLU A 19 -6.41 5.47 -15.67
C GLU A 19 -7.68 6.30 -16.02
N VAL A 20 -8.47 5.84 -17.01
CA VAL A 20 -9.80 6.40 -17.33
C VAL A 20 -10.71 6.36 -16.10
N LYS A 21 -10.59 5.30 -15.30
CA LYS A 21 -11.24 5.10 -14.01
C LYS A 21 -10.19 4.87 -12.93
N LYS A 22 -10.57 5.10 -11.67
CA LYS A 22 -9.69 4.89 -10.51
C LYS A 22 -10.01 3.56 -9.88
N PHE A 23 -9.00 2.74 -9.67
CA PHE A 23 -9.16 1.43 -9.09
C PHE A 23 -8.17 1.20 -7.96
N ILE A 24 -8.60 0.38 -7.01
CA ILE A 24 -7.74 -0.31 -6.07
C ILE A 24 -7.83 -1.80 -6.29
N GLU A 25 -6.68 -2.45 -6.34
CA GLU A 25 -6.53 -3.89 -6.46
C GLU A 25 -5.77 -4.38 -5.24
N TYR A 26 -6.37 -5.32 -4.51
CA TYR A 26 -5.80 -5.92 -3.30
C TYR A 26 -5.47 -7.38 -3.58
N ILE A 27 -4.19 -7.70 -3.42
CA ILE A 27 -3.65 -9.05 -3.58
C ILE A 27 -3.24 -9.52 -2.18
N ALA A 28 -4.13 -10.31 -1.59
CA ALA A 28 -3.89 -10.98 -0.33
C ALA A 28 -2.73 -11.97 -0.45
N ILE A 29 -1.80 -11.95 0.51
CA ILE A 29 -0.80 -13.02 0.63
C ILE A 29 -1.50 -14.30 1.10
N LYS A 30 -1.11 -15.44 0.54
CA LYS A 30 -1.61 -16.74 0.95
C LYS A 30 -0.70 -17.39 1.99
N PRO A 31 -1.20 -18.31 2.83
CA PRO A 31 -0.40 -18.96 3.87
C PRO A 31 0.91 -19.56 3.34
N SER A 32 0.87 -20.20 2.17
CA SER A 32 2.02 -20.79 1.48
C SER A 32 3.12 -19.79 1.10
N LEU A 33 2.80 -18.50 1.02
CA LEU A 33 3.73 -17.42 0.71
C LEU A 33 4.01 -16.51 1.91
N SER A 34 3.30 -16.72 3.02
CA SER A 34 3.46 -15.94 4.25
C SER A 34 4.69 -16.38 5.03
N SER A 35 5.38 -15.44 5.68
CA SER A 35 6.56 -15.78 6.51
C SER A 35 6.23 -16.63 7.73
N SER A 36 4.97 -16.68 8.15
CA SER A 36 4.49 -17.52 9.26
C SER A 36 3.98 -18.89 8.80
N GLY A 37 3.75 -19.09 7.50
CA GLY A 37 3.13 -20.30 6.95
C GLY A 37 1.62 -20.45 7.25
N ILE A 38 1.05 -19.60 8.09
CA ILE A 38 -0.34 -19.72 8.58
C ILE A 38 -1.20 -18.48 8.33
N TYR A 39 -0.60 -17.34 7.97
CA TYR A 39 -1.36 -16.11 7.76
C TYR A 39 -2.05 -16.11 6.40
N ASP A 40 -3.36 -15.89 6.38
CA ASP A 40 -4.14 -15.64 5.17
C ASP A 40 -4.59 -14.18 5.14
N GLY A 41 -4.16 -13.45 4.10
CA GLY A 41 -4.56 -12.06 3.86
C GLY A 41 -6.00 -11.90 3.37
N GLY A 42 -6.73 -12.99 3.17
CA GLY A 42 -8.10 -13.01 2.66
C GLY A 42 -8.15 -13.18 1.15
N ASN A 43 -9.18 -12.62 0.53
CA ASN A 43 -9.44 -12.80 -0.90
C ASN A 43 -8.85 -11.67 -1.75
N TYR A 44 -8.56 -11.97 -3.02
CA TYR A 44 -8.26 -10.96 -4.03
C TYR A 44 -9.47 -10.03 -4.22
N ILE A 45 -9.24 -8.73 -4.28
CA ILE A 45 -10.28 -7.72 -4.51
C ILE A 45 -9.83 -6.78 -5.61
N ILE A 46 -10.73 -6.44 -6.53
CA ILE A 46 -10.60 -5.31 -7.43
C ILE A 46 -11.83 -4.43 -7.29
N LYS A 47 -11.63 -3.13 -7.07
CA LYS A 47 -12.73 -2.21 -6.78
C LYS A 47 -12.50 -0.86 -7.45
N GLU A 48 -13.53 -0.38 -8.15
CA GLU A 48 -13.57 1.00 -8.63
C GLU A 48 -13.76 1.95 -7.45
N ILE A 49 -12.93 2.99 -7.37
CA ILE A 49 -12.96 3.98 -6.29
C ILE A 49 -13.26 5.36 -6.86
N ASN A 50 -13.95 6.18 -6.08
CA ASN A 50 -14.24 7.54 -6.50
C ASN A 50 -13.00 8.46 -6.36
N LYS A 51 -13.10 9.67 -6.91
CA LYS A 51 -12.02 10.67 -6.86
C LYS A 51 -11.63 11.04 -5.42
N LEU A 52 -12.59 11.10 -4.49
CA LEU A 52 -12.32 11.45 -3.10
C LEU A 52 -11.49 10.37 -2.40
N GLN A 53 -11.84 9.09 -2.58
CA GLN A 53 -11.09 7.96 -2.05
C GLN A 53 -9.67 7.91 -2.61
N TYR A 54 -9.52 8.07 -3.93
CA TYR A 54 -8.22 8.12 -4.59
C TYR A 54 -7.35 9.27 -4.06
N ASN A 55 -7.91 10.48 -3.97
CA ASN A 55 -7.18 11.64 -3.45
C ASN A 55 -6.80 11.45 -1.98
N LYS A 56 -7.69 10.88 -1.16
CA LYS A 56 -7.42 10.57 0.25
C LYS A 56 -6.21 9.64 0.37
N ILE A 57 -6.22 8.49 -0.31
CA ILE A 57 -5.12 7.52 -0.18
C ILE A 57 -3.81 8.04 -0.78
N THR A 58 -3.85 8.70 -1.94
CA THR A 58 -2.63 9.24 -2.55
C THR A 58 -2.04 10.41 -1.76
N SER A 59 -2.85 11.26 -1.12
CA SER A 59 -2.34 12.29 -0.20
C SER A 59 -1.58 11.66 0.97
N ILE A 60 -2.16 10.64 1.60
CA ILE A 60 -1.55 9.94 2.74
C ILE A 60 -0.22 9.28 2.33
N LEU A 61 -0.18 8.63 1.17
CA LEU A 61 1.06 8.04 0.64
C LEU A 61 2.12 9.11 0.39
N ASN A 62 1.76 10.24 -0.22
CA ASN A 62 2.70 11.33 -0.49
C ASN A 62 3.14 12.08 0.77
N GLU A 63 2.31 12.15 1.81
CA GLU A 63 2.70 12.62 3.15
C GLU A 63 3.75 11.69 3.76
N ALA A 64 3.51 10.37 3.75
CA ALA A 64 4.44 9.39 4.28
C ALA A 64 5.78 9.37 3.55
N ILE A 65 5.80 9.65 2.25
CA ILE A 65 7.03 9.79 1.46
C ILE A 65 7.82 11.05 1.83
N ARG A 66 7.13 12.14 2.17
CA ARG A 66 7.80 13.39 2.57
C ARG A 66 8.36 13.32 3.98
N ASN A 67 7.70 12.60 4.88
CA ASN A 67 8.19 12.40 6.23
C ASN A 67 9.28 11.32 6.28
N LYS A 68 10.55 11.75 6.23
CA LYS A 68 11.70 10.85 6.24
C LYS A 68 12.05 10.27 7.62
N GLU A 69 11.48 10.80 8.71
CA GLU A 69 11.81 10.38 10.09
C GLU A 69 11.56 8.89 10.32
N ASN A 70 10.55 8.34 9.65
CA ASN A 70 10.13 6.95 9.77
C ASN A 70 10.59 6.10 8.59
N HIS A 71 11.56 6.55 7.79
CA HIS A 71 12.10 5.76 6.68
C HIS A 71 13.22 4.85 7.16
N ILE A 72 13.24 3.64 6.61
CA ILE A 72 14.33 2.67 6.82
C ILE A 72 14.92 2.26 5.47
N GLU A 73 16.18 1.87 5.47
CA GLU A 73 16.88 1.49 4.22
C GLU A 73 16.48 0.08 3.75
N ASN A 74 16.29 -0.83 4.70
CA ASN A 74 16.06 -2.24 4.43
C ASN A 74 14.70 -2.69 4.97
N ARG A 75 14.00 -3.50 4.18
CA ARG A 75 12.71 -4.06 4.59
C ARG A 75 12.89 -5.02 5.75
N VAL A 76 12.14 -4.82 6.83
CA VAL A 76 12.05 -5.72 7.98
C VAL A 76 10.62 -6.26 8.13
N LYS A 77 10.42 -7.31 8.93
CA LYS A 77 9.05 -7.78 9.25
C LYS A 77 8.23 -6.61 9.77
N THR A 78 6.94 -6.55 9.40
CA THR A 78 6.01 -5.48 9.79
C THR A 78 6.30 -4.08 9.23
N SER A 79 7.31 -3.93 8.35
CA SER A 79 7.51 -2.68 7.62
C SER A 79 6.55 -2.55 6.43
N GLY A 80 6.17 -1.30 6.15
CA GLY A 80 5.39 -0.95 4.96
C GLY A 80 6.33 -0.55 3.82
N MET A 81 5.94 -0.80 2.57
CA MET A 81 6.72 -0.37 1.41
C MET A 81 5.84 0.32 0.38
N ILE A 82 6.14 1.58 0.09
CA ILE A 82 5.50 2.36 -0.96
C ILE A 82 6.39 2.31 -2.20
N THR A 83 5.81 1.94 -3.34
CA THR A 83 6.44 2.07 -4.65
C THR A 83 5.61 3.02 -5.50
N ILE A 84 6.25 4.05 -6.05
CA ILE A 84 5.66 4.91 -7.07
C ILE A 84 6.30 4.54 -8.40
N GLN A 85 5.47 4.23 -9.38
CA GLN A 85 5.91 3.97 -10.75
C GLN A 85 5.28 4.97 -11.72
N GLU A 86 6.14 5.68 -12.44
CA GLU A 86 5.81 6.53 -13.57
C GLU A 86 6.47 5.93 -14.83
N ILE A 87 6.25 6.52 -16.01
CA ILE A 87 6.62 5.90 -17.31
C ILE A 87 8.12 5.51 -17.35
N ASN A 88 9.00 6.33 -16.78
CA ASN A 88 10.45 6.13 -16.80
C ASN A 88 11.09 6.17 -15.40
N ASP A 89 10.28 6.19 -14.34
CA ASP A 89 10.78 6.37 -12.97
C ASP A 89 10.09 5.40 -12.01
N LYS A 90 10.88 4.83 -11.11
CA LYS A 90 10.40 3.96 -10.05
C LYS A 90 11.12 4.32 -8.76
N LYS A 91 10.34 4.78 -7.78
CA LYS A 91 10.85 5.11 -6.43
C LYS A 91 10.26 4.19 -5.40
N ILE A 92 11.10 3.76 -4.47
CA ILE A 92 10.73 2.88 -3.37
C ILE A 92 11.02 3.60 -2.07
N TYR A 93 10.06 3.55 -1.15
CA TYR A 93 10.16 4.11 0.18
C TYR A 93 9.70 3.05 1.17
N ILE A 94 10.50 2.79 2.20
CA ILE A 94 10.20 1.78 3.22
C ILE A 94 9.93 2.49 4.53
N LEU A 95 8.77 2.21 5.12
CA LEU A 95 8.31 2.78 6.38
C LEU A 95 8.65 1.82 7.52
N ALA A 96 9.22 2.38 8.59
CA ALA A 96 9.51 1.67 9.82
C ALA A 96 8.24 1.02 10.40
N PRO A 97 8.38 -0.17 11.03
CA PRO A 97 7.33 -0.74 11.86
C PRO A 97 6.80 0.26 12.88
N ASN A 98 5.51 0.13 13.22
CA ASN A 98 4.84 0.95 14.24
C ASN A 98 4.84 2.46 13.96
N SER A 99 5.18 2.90 12.75
CA SER A 99 5.06 4.31 12.37
C SER A 99 3.60 4.74 12.24
N LYS A 100 3.33 6.01 12.57
CA LYS A 100 1.99 6.60 12.46
C LYS A 100 1.50 6.60 11.01
N GLU A 101 2.42 6.80 10.07
CA GLU A 101 2.18 6.79 8.63
C GLU A 101 1.71 5.41 8.16
N LEU A 102 2.40 4.35 8.56
CA LEU A 102 2.04 2.96 8.24
C LEU A 102 0.62 2.66 8.69
N TYR A 103 0.30 2.95 9.96
CA TYR A 103 -1.05 2.74 10.50
C TYR A 103 -2.11 3.54 9.75
N LYS A 104 -1.84 4.81 9.43
CA LYS A 104 -2.77 5.69 8.69
C LYS A 104 -3.03 5.16 7.28
N ILE A 105 -2.00 4.68 6.59
CA ILE A 105 -2.11 4.08 5.24
C ILE A 105 -2.96 2.81 5.30
N GLU A 106 -2.57 1.85 6.14
CA GLU A 106 -3.21 0.53 6.20
C GLU A 106 -4.67 0.62 6.62
N LYS A 107 -4.98 1.44 7.62
CA LYS A 107 -6.36 1.70 8.04
C LYS A 107 -7.19 2.27 6.89
N THR A 108 -6.67 3.27 6.18
CA THR A 108 -7.39 3.91 5.07
C THR A 108 -7.62 2.95 3.91
N LEU A 109 -6.62 2.12 3.57
CA LEU A 109 -6.75 1.10 2.52
C LEU A 109 -7.82 0.07 2.87
N GLN A 110 -7.80 -0.43 4.11
CA GLN A 110 -8.79 -1.37 4.62
C GLN A 110 -10.20 -0.78 4.61
N GLU A 111 -10.38 0.48 5.01
CA GLU A 111 -11.66 1.19 4.91
C GLU A 111 -12.17 1.26 3.46
N ILE A 112 -11.28 1.50 2.49
CA ILE A 112 -11.67 1.62 1.07
C ILE A 112 -12.11 0.27 0.49
N ILE A 113 -11.43 -0.82 0.83
CA ILE A 113 -11.71 -2.15 0.27
C ILE A 113 -12.86 -2.90 0.98
N LYS A 114 -13.18 -2.56 2.24
CA LYS A 114 -14.28 -3.18 3.00
C LYS A 114 -15.64 -2.52 2.78
N ASN A 115 -15.67 -1.20 2.58
CA ASN A 115 -16.87 -0.50 2.13
C ASN A 115 -17.11 -0.74 0.64
#